data_AF-A0A933V6H6-F1
#
_entry.id   AF-A0A933V6H6-F1
#
_cell.length_a   1.000
_cell.length_b   1.000
_cell.length_c   1.000
_cell.angle_alpha   90.00
_cell.angle_beta   90.00
_cell.angle_gamma   90.00
#
_symmetry.space_group_name_H-M   'P 1'
#
loop_
_entity.id
_entity.type
_entity.pdbx_description
1 polymer ?
#
loop_
_entity_poly.entity_id
_entity_poly.type
_entity_poly.pdbx_seq_one_letter_code
_entity_poly.pdbx_strand_id
1 'polypeptide(L)'
;MQIHQKGRWKPASDAYREFAESHPEFGIKGNGNSWIHFQRTHAPTLIEAGVLRRAAFRNRMIADTERFEGAVFALLSGGASE
;
A
#
# COMPACT_ATOMS: atom_id res chain seq x y z
N MET A 1 4.56 23.21 -15.80
CA MET A 1 5.31 22.11 -15.15
C MET A 1 4.80 20.79 -15.72
N GLN A 2 5.57 20.15 -16.60
CA GLN A 2 5.24 18.83 -17.12
C GLN A 2 5.53 17.78 -16.07
N ILE A 3 4.50 17.18 -15.47
CA ILE A 3 4.63 15.91 -14.76
C ILE A 3 4.15 14.79 -15.67
N HIS A 4 5.11 14.20 -16.39
CA HIS A 4 4.96 12.94 -17.11
C HIS A 4 4.58 11.84 -16.11
N GLN A 5 3.31 11.40 -16.05
CA GLN A 5 2.95 10.23 -15.24
C GLN A 5 2.97 8.95 -16.09
N LYS A 6 4.18 8.44 -16.35
CA LYS A 6 4.39 7.05 -16.76
C LYS A 6 4.28 6.16 -15.51
N GLY A 7 3.19 5.39 -15.40
CA GLY A 7 3.14 4.19 -14.53
C GLY A 7 2.90 4.42 -13.03
N ARG A 8 1.83 5.13 -12.66
CA ARG A 8 1.41 5.40 -11.27
C ARG A 8 1.02 4.16 -10.44
N TRP A 9 0.82 3.02 -11.08
CA TRP A 9 0.27 1.82 -10.46
C TRP A 9 1.27 0.67 -10.54
N LYS A 10 1.66 0.12 -9.38
CA LYS A 10 2.53 -1.06 -9.29
C LYS A 10 1.87 -2.15 -8.43
N PRO A 11 2.37 -3.39 -8.44
CA PRO A 11 1.85 -4.43 -7.57
C PRO A 11 1.89 -4.00 -6.10
N ALA A 12 0.77 -4.10 -5.40
CA ALA A 12 0.67 -3.61 -4.01
C ALA A 12 1.61 -4.34 -3.05
N SER A 13 1.91 -5.61 -3.32
CA SER A 13 2.91 -6.38 -2.57
C SER A 13 4.32 -5.81 -2.69
N ASP A 14 4.65 -5.23 -3.85
CA ASP A 14 5.95 -4.61 -4.09
C ASP A 14 6.04 -3.27 -3.35
N ALA A 15 4.99 -2.44 -3.48
CA ALA A 15 4.85 -1.19 -2.73
C ALA A 15 4.91 -1.40 -1.20
N TYR A 16 4.28 -2.46 -0.70
CA TYR A 16 4.34 -2.83 0.72
C TYR A 16 5.75 -3.26 1.15
N ARG A 17 6.48 -3.98 0.29
CA ARG A 17 7.86 -4.36 0.59
C ARG A 17 8.75 -3.13 0.70
N GLU A 18 8.68 -2.23 -0.28
CA GLU A 18 9.46 -0.98 -0.28
C GLU A 18 9.10 -0.09 0.93
N PHE A 19 7.82 -0.03 1.31
CA PHE A 19 7.39 0.65 2.53
C PHE A 19 8.05 0.03 3.78
N ALA A 20 8.01 -1.30 3.93
CA ALA A 20 8.62 -1.99 5.07
C ALA A 20 10.14 -1.81 5.13
N GLU A 21 10.81 -1.70 3.98
CA GLU A 21 12.25 -1.41 3.89
C GLU A 21 12.58 0.04 4.26
N SER A 22 11.72 0.98 3.87
CA SER A 22 11.88 2.41 4.13
C SER A 22 11.49 2.80 5.57
N HIS A 23 10.62 2.01 6.20
CA HIS A 23 10.07 2.25 7.51
C HIS A 23 10.33 1.10 8.50
N PRO A 24 11.59 0.83 8.85
CA PRO A 24 11.93 -0.23 9.80
C PRO A 24 11.38 0.02 11.20
N GLU A 25 10.99 1.26 11.54
CA GLU A 25 10.45 1.60 12.86
C GLU A 25 9.12 0.90 13.20
N PHE A 26 8.33 0.50 12.20
CA PHE A 26 7.09 -0.26 12.45
C PHE A 26 7.34 -1.75 12.72
N GLY A 27 8.58 -2.24 12.55
CA GLY A 27 8.92 -3.65 12.79
C GLY A 27 8.23 -4.65 11.85
N ILE A 28 7.62 -4.18 10.76
CA ILE A 28 6.96 -5.02 9.76
C ILE A 28 7.97 -5.62 8.79
N LYS A 29 7.65 -6.77 8.20
CA LYS A 29 8.50 -7.44 7.21
C LYS A 29 7.87 -7.33 5.83
N GLY A 30 8.62 -6.90 4.83
CA GLY A 30 8.17 -6.82 3.43
C GLY A 30 8.01 -8.17 2.71
N ASN A 31 7.56 -9.22 3.41
CA ASN A 31 7.40 -10.57 2.87
C ASN A 31 5.94 -10.93 2.60
N GLY A 32 5.72 -12.02 1.86
CA GLY A 32 4.39 -12.46 1.44
C GLY A 32 3.41 -12.74 2.59
N ASN A 33 3.88 -13.32 3.71
CA ASN A 33 3.02 -13.59 4.86
C ASN A 33 2.55 -12.30 5.54
N SER A 34 3.47 -11.37 5.79
CA SER A 34 3.12 -10.07 6.36
C SER A 34 2.18 -9.29 5.44
N TRP A 35 2.40 -9.34 4.12
CA TRP A 35 1.47 -8.78 3.14
C TRP A 35 0.08 -9.41 3.23
N ILE A 36 -0.03 -10.74 3.44
CA ILE A 36 -1.32 -11.41 3.60
C ILE A 36 -2.08 -10.91 4.85
N HIS A 37 -1.38 -10.70 5.96
CA HIS A 37 -2.00 -10.14 7.16
C HIS A 37 -2.40 -8.66 6.97
N PHE A 38 -1.52 -7.89 6.34
CA PHE A 38 -1.76 -6.48 6.04
C PHE A 38 -2.98 -6.29 5.14
N GLN A 39 -3.06 -7.02 4.02
CA GLN A 39 -4.20 -6.89 3.09
C GLN A 39 -5.52 -7.27 3.76
N ARG A 40 -5.54 -8.27 4.64
CA ARG A 40 -6.78 -8.72 5.30
C ARG A 40 -7.34 -7.65 6.23
N THR A 41 -6.46 -6.86 6.83
CA THR A 41 -6.83 -5.88 7.86
C THR A 41 -7.04 -4.49 7.26
N HIS A 42 -6.18 -4.08 6.32
CA HIS A 42 -6.09 -2.68 5.87
C HIS A 42 -6.41 -2.46 4.40
N ALA A 43 -6.47 -3.52 3.58
CA ALA A 43 -6.82 -3.34 2.17
C ALA A 43 -8.20 -2.72 1.92
N PRO A 44 -9.27 -3.04 2.69
CA PRO A 44 -10.58 -2.40 2.50
C PRO A 44 -10.49 -0.87 2.63
N THR A 45 -9.90 -0.37 3.72
CA THR A 45 -9.70 1.06 3.97
C THR A 45 -8.90 1.73 2.85
N LEU A 46 -7.82 1.09 2.37
CA LEU A 46 -7.00 1.64 1.30
C LEU A 46 -7.69 1.59 -0.08
N ILE A 47 -8.60 0.64 -0.31
CA ILE A 47 -9.44 0.61 -1.51
C ILE A 47 -10.45 1.76 -1.47
N GLU A 48 -11.11 1.98 -0.33
CA GLU A 48 -12.06 3.08 -0.14
C GLU A 48 -11.39 4.44 -0.31
N ALA A 49 -10.15 4.60 0.17
CA ALA A 49 -9.33 5.79 -0.05
C ALA A 49 -8.83 5.94 -1.51
N GLY A 50 -9.09 4.97 -2.39
CA GLY A 50 -8.65 4.97 -3.78
C GLY A 50 -7.16 4.74 -3.99
N VAL A 51 -6.45 4.30 -2.95
CA VAL A 51 -5.00 4.05 -2.94
C VAL A 51 -4.67 2.65 -3.43
N LEU A 52 -5.54 1.67 -3.14
CA LEU A 52 -5.46 0.31 -3.67
C LEU A 52 -6.58 0.04 -4.67
N ARG A 53 -6.28 -0.79 -5.67
CA ARG A 53 -7.29 -1.33 -6.59
C ARG A 53 -7.10 -2.83 -6.76
N ARG A 54 -8.22 -3.54 -6.89
CA ARG A 54 -8.22 -4.96 -7.30
C ARG A 54 -8.07 -5.03 -8.80
N ALA A 55 -7.02 -5.67 -9.28
CA ALA A 55 -6.84 -5.98 -10.69
C ALA A 55 -7.71 -7.18 -11.06
N ALA A 56 -8.40 -7.09 -12.21
CA ALA A 56 -9.31 -8.14 -12.68
C ALA A 56 -8.61 -9.50 -12.93
N PHE A 57 -7.30 -9.50 -13.14
CA PHE A 57 -6.53 -10.71 -13.41
C PHE A 57 -5.86 -11.28 -12.15
N ARG A 58 -6.15 -12.54 -11.83
CA ARG A 58 -5.54 -13.33 -10.73
C ARG A 58 -5.71 -12.75 -9.31
N ASN A 59 -6.75 -11.94 -9.08
CA ASN A 59 -7.03 -11.34 -7.77
C ASN A 59 -5.83 -10.54 -7.20
N ARG A 60 -4.99 -9.98 -8.09
CA ARG A 60 -3.84 -9.18 -7.69
C ARG A 60 -4.30 -7.77 -7.31
N MET A 61 -3.58 -7.14 -6.40
CA MET A 61 -3.82 -5.74 -6.04
C MET A 61 -2.72 -4.86 -6.62
N ILE A 62 -3.12 -3.67 -7.07
CA ILE A 62 -2.20 -2.62 -7.50
C ILE A 62 -2.35 -1.43 -6.55
N ALA A 63 -1.22 -0.77 -6.28
CA ALA A 63 -1.13 0.39 -5.40
C ALA A 63 -0.73 1.63 -6.21
N ASP A 64 -1.34 2.76 -5.84
CA ASP A 64 -0.93 4.09 -6.28
C ASP A 64 0.39 4.45 -5.60
N THR A 65 1.49 4.45 -6.35
CA THR A 65 2.84 4.61 -5.80
C THR A 65 3.06 5.96 -5.11
N GLU A 66 2.31 7.00 -5.49
CA GLU A 66 2.47 8.33 -4.93
C GLU A 66 1.72 8.50 -3.61
N ARG A 67 0.64 7.73 -3.40
CA ARG A 67 -0.24 7.86 -2.23
C ARG A 67 -0.09 6.71 -1.25
N PHE A 68 0.45 5.57 -1.69
CA PHE A 68 0.51 4.36 -0.90
C PHE A 68 1.32 4.53 0.38
N GLU A 69 2.56 4.99 0.29
CA GLU A 69 3.43 5.16 1.46
C GLU A 69 2.79 6.04 2.53
N GLY A 70 2.36 7.26 2.16
CA GLY A 70 1.72 8.18 3.10
C GLY A 70 0.41 7.65 3.69
N ALA A 71 -0.40 6.95 2.90
CA ALA A 71 -1.64 6.35 3.39
C ALA A 71 -1.39 5.18 4.36
N VAL A 72 -0.42 4.32 4.07
CA VAL A 72 -0.03 3.20 4.94
C VAL A 72 0.62 3.72 6.22
N PHE A 73 1.50 4.72 6.12
CA PHE A 73 2.09 5.38 7.28
C PHE A 73 1.02 5.95 8.20
N ALA A 74 0.10 6.77 7.67
CA ALA A 74 -1.00 7.34 8.46
C ALA A 74 -1.85 6.25 9.14
N LEU A 75 -2.13 5.16 8.42
CA LEU A 75 -2.91 4.04 8.91
C LEU A 75 -2.20 3.26 10.03
N LEU A 76 -0.87 3.06 9.94
CA LEU A 76 -0.08 2.34 10.95
C LEU A 76 0.32 3.20 12.14
N SER A 77 0.48 4.50 11.96
CA SER A 77 0.82 5.46 13.04
C SER A 77 -0.36 5.78 13.97
N GLY A 78 -1.50 5.09 13.84
CA GLY A 78 -2.68 5.31 14.67
C GLY A 78 -3.62 6.40 14.15
N GLY A 79 -3.54 6.75 12.86
CA GLY A 79 -4.48 7.65 12.19
C GLY A 79 -5.86 7.04 11.96
N ALA A 80 -6.51 6.58 13.02
CA ALA A 80 -7.95 6.65 13.15
C ALA A 80 -8.23 7.94 13.93
N SER A 81 -8.43 9.05 13.22
CA SER A 81 -9.09 10.20 13.82
C SER A 81 -10.58 9.94 13.81
N GLU A 82 -11.06 9.14 14.76
CA GLU A 82 -12.42 9.19 15.32
C GLU A 82 -12.38 8.81 16.80
#